data_AF-A0A9W9ASE6-F1
#
_entry.id   AF-A0A9W9ASE6-F1
#
_cell.length_a   1.000
_cell.length_b   1.000
_cell.length_c   1.000
_cell.angle_alpha   90.00
_cell.angle_beta   90.00
_cell.angle_gamma   90.00
#
_symmetry.space_group_name_H-M   'P 1'
#
loop_
_entity.id
_entity.type
_entity.pdbx_description
1 polymer ?
#
loop_
_entity_poly.entity_id
_entity_poly.type
_entity_poly.pdbx_seq_one_letter_code
_entity_poly.pdbx_strand_id
1 'polypeptide(L)'
;MFNLAILKDTVAIHPSNFGLPPEQALVAELNKKYANRVLHDVGLCISVFDLSEVGEGKVRYGDGFLWYKTVFRMVIFRPFTSEVILGKVKSSDESSVRVSLGFFDDIYIPAIYLPQPSCFDPNERAHFWIPESEFTKPHELLDTPIVGRMYIDTGEVIRIRVEADEFYDDEPGPPKALDGVAVEKEVRRAPYSVIASVAEQGLGPVSWWNGTGAEDAAMEED
;
A
#
# COMPACT_ATOMS: atom_id res chain seq x y z
N MET A 1 8.78 -3.28 -6.14
CA MET A 1 7.78 -2.40 -5.53
C MET A 1 7.28 -1.35 -6.52
N PHE A 2 8.16 -0.73 -7.31
CA PHE A 2 7.78 0.23 -8.35
C PHE A 2 7.96 -0.35 -9.75
N ASN A 3 6.98 -0.13 -10.61
CA ASN A 3 6.97 -0.54 -12.01
C ASN A 3 6.72 0.66 -12.92
N LEU A 4 7.13 0.54 -14.19
CA LEU A 4 6.79 1.52 -15.22
C LEU A 4 5.55 1.04 -15.99
N ALA A 5 4.49 1.83 -16.01
CA ALA A 5 3.34 1.59 -16.88
C ALA A 5 3.33 2.58 -18.04
N ILE A 6 3.06 2.07 -19.24
CA ILE A 6 2.87 2.89 -20.44
C ILE A 6 1.40 3.29 -20.51
N LEU A 7 1.14 4.59 -20.44
CA LEU A 7 -0.20 5.16 -20.50
C LEU A 7 -0.35 6.00 -21.77
N LYS A 8 -1.56 5.98 -22.32
CA LYS A 8 -1.94 6.82 -23.46
C LYS A 8 -3.06 7.74 -23.01
N ASP A 9 -2.83 9.04 -23.12
CA ASP A 9 -3.80 10.04 -22.70
C ASP A 9 -3.81 11.26 -23.62
N THR A 10 -4.92 12.00 -23.62
CA THR A 10 -5.00 13.30 -24.28
C THR A 10 -5.02 14.41 -23.23
N VAL A 11 -3.97 15.22 -23.22
CA VAL A 11 -3.75 16.27 -22.22
C VAL A 11 -4.02 17.63 -22.87
N ALA A 12 -4.72 18.50 -22.14
CA ALA A 12 -4.97 19.87 -22.56
C ALA A 12 -4.03 20.83 -21.83
N ILE A 13 -3.35 21.70 -22.56
CA ILE A 13 -2.50 22.75 -22.01
C ILE A 13 -3.23 24.08 -22.08
N HIS A 14 -3.30 24.77 -20.95
CA HIS A 14 -3.92 26.10 -20.84
C HIS A 14 -3.08 27.18 -21.55
N PRO A 15 -3.70 28.18 -22.22
CA PRO A 15 -2.99 29.26 -22.91
C PRO A 15 -1.96 30.03 -22.07
N SER A 16 -2.22 30.19 -20.77
CA SER A 16 -1.26 30.82 -19.85
C SER A 16 0.08 30.07 -19.76
N ASN A 17 0.10 28.77 -20.06
CA ASN A 17 1.29 27.93 -19.98
C ASN A 17 2.03 27.82 -21.33
N PHE A 18 1.60 28.55 -22.37
CA PHE A 18 2.24 28.50 -23.70
C PHE A 18 3.63 29.12 -23.73
N GLY A 19 4.01 29.89 -22.71
CA GLY A 19 5.37 30.42 -22.56
C GLY A 19 6.40 29.39 -22.12
N LEU A 20 5.97 28.21 -21.65
CA LEU A 20 6.85 27.13 -21.20
C LEU A 20 7.16 26.16 -22.36
N PRO A 21 8.30 25.45 -22.31
CA PRO A 21 8.55 24.34 -23.22
C PRO A 21 7.42 23.31 -23.15
N PRO A 22 6.90 22.82 -24.29
CA PRO A 22 5.74 21.91 -24.31
C PRO A 22 5.92 20.66 -23.44
N GLU A 23 7.11 20.08 -23.43
CA GLU A 23 7.44 18.91 -22.62
C GLU A 23 7.26 19.18 -21.12
N GLN A 24 7.72 20.33 -20.63
CA GLN A 24 7.60 20.72 -19.23
C GLN A 24 6.13 20.97 -18.86
N ALA A 25 5.38 21.65 -19.73
CA ALA A 25 3.96 21.88 -19.54
C ALA A 25 3.15 20.57 -19.51
N LEU A 26 3.48 19.61 -20.38
CA LEU A 26 2.85 18.29 -20.40
C LEU A 26 3.15 17.48 -19.14
N VAL A 27 4.41 17.42 -18.71
CA VAL A 27 4.79 16.71 -17.48
C VAL A 27 4.09 17.31 -16.26
N ALA A 28 3.96 18.63 -16.19
CA ALA A 28 3.24 19.31 -15.10
C ALA A 28 1.75 18.94 -15.07
N GLU A 29 1.06 18.98 -16.22
CA GLU A 29 -0.36 18.63 -16.30
C GLU A 29 -0.60 17.13 -16.07
N LEU A 30 0.28 16.25 -16.56
CA LEU A 30 0.20 14.81 -16.30
C LEU A 30 0.41 14.49 -14.82
N ASN A 31 1.41 15.08 -14.16
CA ASN A 31 1.60 14.92 -12.72
C ASN A 31 0.41 15.45 -11.94
N LYS A 32 -0.15 16.60 -12.31
CA LYS A 32 -1.37 17.13 -11.69
C LYS A 32 -2.58 16.20 -11.88
N LYS A 33 -2.68 15.54 -13.03
CA LYS A 33 -3.78 14.63 -13.36
C LYS A 33 -3.64 13.30 -12.62
N TYR A 34 -2.44 12.70 -12.58
CA TYR A 34 -2.25 11.32 -12.16
C TYR A 34 -1.52 11.13 -10.82
N ALA A 35 -0.73 12.09 -10.33
CA ALA A 35 0.02 11.90 -9.09
C ALA A 35 -0.93 11.64 -7.90
N ASN A 36 -0.56 10.68 -7.07
CA ASN A 36 -1.33 10.22 -5.91
C ASN A 36 -2.76 9.74 -6.25
N ARG A 37 -2.96 9.25 -7.48
CA ARG A 37 -4.21 8.58 -7.88
C ARG A 37 -3.98 7.10 -8.09
N VAL A 38 -4.95 6.30 -7.68
CA VAL A 38 -4.98 4.87 -7.99
C VAL A 38 -5.64 4.68 -9.34
N LEU A 39 -4.95 3.97 -10.23
CA LEU A 39 -5.51 3.45 -11.46
C LEU A 39 -5.86 1.98 -11.26
N HIS A 40 -7.11 1.62 -11.52
CA HIS A 40 -7.60 0.24 -11.44
C HIS A 40 -6.75 -0.68 -12.31
N ASP A 41 -6.41 -1.87 -11.81
CA ASP A 41 -5.51 -2.85 -12.44
C ASP A 41 -4.07 -2.39 -12.73
N VAL A 42 -3.69 -1.16 -12.36
CA VAL A 42 -2.34 -0.62 -12.61
C VAL A 42 -1.60 -0.33 -11.31
N GLY A 43 -2.22 0.34 -10.33
CA GLY A 43 -1.64 0.66 -9.02
C GLY A 43 -1.67 2.15 -8.68
N LEU A 44 -0.89 2.55 -7.67
CA LEU A 44 -0.78 3.95 -7.21
C LEU A 44 0.24 4.72 -8.06
N CYS A 45 -0.22 5.76 -8.74
CA CYS A 45 0.61 6.63 -9.57
C CYS A 45 1.45 7.59 -8.73
N ILE A 46 2.78 7.57 -8.91
CA ILE A 46 3.73 8.43 -8.19
C ILE A 46 4.04 9.68 -9.00
N SER A 47 4.72 9.50 -10.14
CA SER A 47 5.12 10.61 -11.01
C SER A 47 5.38 10.12 -12.44
N VAL A 48 5.31 11.04 -13.40
CA VAL A 48 5.75 10.78 -14.78
C VAL A 48 7.25 10.47 -14.78
N PHE A 49 7.63 9.41 -15.48
CA PHE A 49 9.03 9.04 -15.71
C PHE A 49 9.57 9.79 -16.93
N ASP A 50 8.95 9.58 -18.09
CA ASP A 50 9.28 10.25 -19.34
C ASP A 50 8.10 10.27 -20.32
N LEU A 51 8.23 11.10 -21.35
CA LEU A 51 7.33 11.16 -22.49
C LEU A 51 7.92 10.32 -23.62
N SER A 52 7.24 9.25 -24.02
CA SER A 52 7.70 8.36 -25.11
C SER A 52 7.33 8.91 -26.47
N GLU A 53 6.09 9.39 -26.62
CA GLU A 53 5.59 9.97 -27.86
C GLU A 53 4.72 11.19 -27.54
N VAL A 54 4.99 12.29 -28.24
CA VAL A 54 4.19 13.52 -28.15
C VAL A 54 3.69 13.85 -29.54
N GLY A 55 2.37 13.75 -29.73
CA GLY A 55 1.72 14.15 -30.98
C GLY A 55 1.64 15.67 -31.12
N GLU A 56 1.25 16.14 -32.31
CA GLU A 56 1.04 17.57 -32.54
C GLU A 56 -0.11 18.14 -31.69
N GLY A 57 0.11 19.31 -31.11
CA GLY A 57 -0.90 20.05 -30.36
C GLY A 57 -2.00 20.58 -31.27
N LYS A 58 -3.24 20.19 -31.02
CA LYS A 58 -4.42 20.65 -31.80
C LYS A 58 -5.29 21.55 -30.96
N VAL A 59 -5.67 22.70 -31.52
CA VAL A 59 -6.63 23.61 -30.88
C VAL A 59 -8.05 23.14 -31.18
N ARG A 60 -8.88 23.00 -30.16
CA ARG A 60 -10.32 22.76 -30.33
C ARG A 60 -11.06 24.08 -30.39
N TYR A 61 -12.13 24.14 -31.18
CA TYR A 61 -12.95 25.33 -31.27
C TYR A 61 -13.70 25.55 -29.94
N GLY A 62 -13.58 26.75 -29.36
CA GLY A 62 -14.35 27.20 -28.20
C GLY A 62 -13.60 27.27 -26.87
N ASP A 63 -12.52 26.51 -26.67
CA ASP A 63 -11.75 26.51 -25.41
C ASP A 63 -10.41 27.28 -25.52
N GLY A 64 -9.78 27.27 -26.70
CA GLY A 64 -8.46 27.85 -26.92
C GLY A 64 -7.30 27.02 -26.34
N PHE A 65 -7.55 25.81 -25.84
CA PHE A 65 -6.51 24.95 -25.27
C PHE A 65 -5.77 24.20 -26.38
N LEU A 66 -4.49 23.89 -26.14
CA LEU A 66 -3.73 22.98 -26.98
C LEU A 66 -3.88 21.55 -26.47
N TRP A 67 -4.49 20.68 -27.27
CA TRP A 67 -4.69 19.27 -26.95
C TRP A 67 -3.58 18.43 -27.58
N TYR A 68 -2.83 17.72 -26.74
CA TYR A 68 -1.76 16.80 -27.15
C TYR A 68 -2.19 15.37 -26.89
N LYS A 69 -1.99 14.50 -27.88
CA LYS A 69 -2.04 13.04 -27.66
C LYS A 69 -0.65 12.59 -27.24
N THR A 70 -0.54 12.02 -26.06
CA THR A 70 0.75 11.65 -25.48
C THR A 70 0.76 10.19 -25.06
N VAL A 71 1.87 9.51 -25.34
CA VAL A 71 2.22 8.21 -24.78
C VAL A 71 3.38 8.44 -23.82
N PHE A 72 3.22 8.07 -22.56
CA PHE A 72 4.21 8.36 -21.52
C PHE A 72 4.35 7.18 -20.58
N ARG A 73 5.49 7.10 -19.89
CA ARG A 73 5.72 6.10 -18.85
C ARG A 73 5.53 6.75 -17.50
N MET A 74 4.79 6.09 -16.63
CA MET A 74 4.55 6.55 -15.26
C MET A 74 5.19 5.58 -14.27
N VAL A 75 5.82 6.13 -13.22
CA VAL A 75 6.27 5.36 -12.07
C VAL A 75 5.05 5.05 -11.21
N ILE A 76 4.81 3.76 -11.01
CA ILE A 76 3.64 3.26 -10.29
C ILE A 76 4.09 2.34 -9.18
N PHE A 77 3.52 2.55 -7.99
CA PHE A 77 3.64 1.64 -6.88
C PHE A 77 2.64 0.50 -7.04
N ARG A 78 3.17 -0.69 -7.32
CA ARG A 78 2.45 -1.96 -7.34
C ARG A 78 3.46 -3.05 -7.01
N PRO A 79 3.60 -3.42 -5.72
CA PRO A 79 4.50 -4.50 -5.35
C PRO A 79 4.02 -5.82 -5.95
N PHE A 80 4.95 -6.73 -6.19
CA PHE A 80 4.64 -8.05 -6.74
C PHE A 80 4.46 -9.08 -5.61
N THR A 81 3.74 -10.16 -5.89
CA THR A 81 3.55 -11.26 -4.95
C THR A 81 4.90 -11.84 -4.52
N SER A 82 5.04 -12.10 -3.22
CA SER A 82 6.27 -12.55 -2.56
C SER A 82 7.39 -11.51 -2.45
N GLU A 83 7.13 -10.24 -2.77
CA GLU A 83 8.10 -9.16 -2.51
C GLU A 83 8.20 -8.86 -1.00
N VAL A 84 9.43 -8.74 -0.48
CA VAL A 84 9.67 -8.36 0.92
C VAL A 84 9.91 -6.86 1.02
N ILE A 85 9.15 -6.19 1.89
CA ILE A 85 9.15 -4.73 2.06
C ILE A 85 9.29 -4.40 3.55
N LEU A 86 9.95 -3.28 3.84
CA LEU A 86 10.01 -2.72 5.19
C LEU A 86 8.96 -1.61 5.31
N GLY A 87 8.11 -1.69 6.34
CA GLY A 87 7.12 -0.68 6.66
C GLY A 87 7.12 -0.34 8.13
N LYS A 88 6.24 0.57 8.53
CA LYS A 88 5.97 0.91 9.93
C LYS A 88 4.56 0.50 10.31
N VAL A 89 4.40 -0.12 11.47
CA VAL A 89 3.07 -0.44 12.00
C VAL A 89 2.33 0.86 12.27
N LYS A 90 1.15 1.05 11.66
CA LYS A 90 0.33 2.25 11.82
C LYS A 90 -0.73 2.08 12.90
N SER A 91 -1.41 0.94 12.88
CA SER A 91 -2.44 0.58 13.86
C SER A 91 -2.62 -0.93 13.86
N SER A 92 -3.16 -1.45 14.96
CA SER A 92 -3.50 -2.85 15.09
C SER A 92 -4.95 -2.99 15.53
N ASP A 93 -5.68 -3.83 14.81
CA ASP A 93 -7.06 -4.22 15.10
C ASP A 93 -7.10 -5.73 15.37
N GLU A 94 -8.19 -6.22 15.98
CA GLU A 94 -8.33 -7.65 16.33
C GLU A 94 -8.18 -8.56 15.10
N SER A 95 -8.65 -8.12 13.93
CA SER A 95 -8.61 -8.89 12.69
C SER A 95 -7.34 -8.72 11.87
N SER A 96 -6.63 -7.59 12.00
CA SER A 96 -5.48 -7.28 11.16
C SER A 96 -4.55 -6.22 11.73
N VAL A 97 -3.28 -6.26 11.32
CA VAL A 97 -2.30 -5.19 11.57
C VAL A 97 -2.19 -4.32 10.31
N ARG A 98 -2.32 -3.01 10.46
CA ARG A 98 -2.18 -2.04 9.37
C ARG A 98 -0.76 -1.49 9.34
N VAL A 99 -0.15 -1.49 8.16
CA VAL A 99 1.23 -1.05 7.92
C VAL A 99 1.24 0.15 6.97
N SER A 100 2.15 1.08 7.21
CA SER A 100 2.39 2.27 6.38
C SER A 100 3.81 2.27 5.83
N LEU A 101 3.96 2.65 4.56
CA LEU A 101 5.24 2.97 3.92
C LEU A 101 5.51 4.49 3.89
N GLY A 102 4.68 5.28 4.56
CA GLY A 102 4.73 6.75 4.58
C GLY A 102 3.92 7.40 3.45
N PHE A 103 4.08 6.94 2.21
CA PHE A 103 3.26 7.43 1.07
C PHE A 103 2.03 6.56 0.78
N PHE A 104 1.99 5.34 1.33
CA PHE A 104 0.89 4.39 1.16
C PHE A 104 0.60 3.70 2.50
N ASP A 105 -0.67 3.67 2.89
CA ASP A 105 -1.12 3.27 4.23
C ASP A 105 -2.08 2.08 4.23
N ASP A 106 -2.56 1.64 3.06
CA ASP A 106 -3.57 0.59 2.93
C ASP A 106 -2.92 -0.78 2.75
N ILE A 107 -1.97 -1.09 3.62
CA ILE A 107 -1.35 -2.42 3.73
C ILE A 107 -1.88 -3.11 4.97
N TYR A 108 -2.41 -4.32 4.80
CA TYR A 108 -3.05 -5.09 5.86
C TYR A 108 -2.39 -6.45 6.00
N ILE A 109 -2.14 -6.84 7.24
CA ILE A 109 -1.71 -8.18 7.63
C ILE A 109 -2.86 -8.83 8.40
N PRO A 110 -3.70 -9.65 7.75
CA PRO A 110 -4.70 -10.46 8.42
C PRO A 110 -4.10 -11.32 9.54
N ALA A 111 -4.87 -11.55 10.61
CA ALA A 111 -4.43 -12.38 11.74
C ALA A 111 -3.99 -13.80 11.34
N ILE A 112 -4.57 -14.35 10.26
CA ILE A 112 -4.19 -15.66 9.70
C ILE A 112 -2.76 -15.70 9.12
N TYR A 113 -2.19 -14.54 8.80
CA TYR A 113 -0.84 -14.39 8.26
C TYR A 113 0.15 -13.83 9.28
N LEU A 114 -0.22 -13.86 10.56
CA LEU A 114 0.68 -13.65 11.69
C LEU A 114 1.39 -14.97 12.06
N PRO A 115 2.60 -14.90 12.64
CA PRO A 115 3.32 -16.08 13.12
C PRO A 115 2.49 -16.80 14.18
N GLN A 116 2.39 -18.12 14.07
CA GLN A 116 1.65 -18.93 15.04
C GLN A 116 2.59 -19.47 16.13
N PRO A 117 2.18 -19.48 17.41
CA PRO A 117 0.90 -19.02 17.94
C PRO A 117 0.88 -17.51 18.26
N SER A 118 -0.09 -16.77 17.71
CA SER A 118 -0.31 -15.34 17.99
C SER A 118 -1.70 -15.05 18.52
N CYS A 119 -1.83 -13.99 19.33
CA CYS A 119 -3.13 -13.50 19.80
C CYS A 119 -3.15 -11.97 19.85
N PHE A 120 -4.35 -11.39 19.71
CA PHE A 120 -4.58 -9.97 19.97
C PHE A 120 -4.78 -9.74 21.47
N ASP A 121 -4.08 -8.75 22.03
CA ASP A 121 -4.29 -8.28 23.40
C ASP A 121 -5.16 -7.02 23.38
N PRO A 122 -6.41 -7.05 23.89
CA PRO A 122 -7.29 -5.88 23.91
C PRO A 122 -6.79 -4.73 24.79
N ASN A 123 -5.96 -5.02 25.81
CA ASN A 123 -5.46 -3.99 26.73
C ASN A 123 -4.36 -3.15 26.07
N GLU A 124 -3.41 -3.81 25.42
CA GLU A 124 -2.32 -3.15 24.68
C GLU A 124 -2.74 -2.74 23.26
N ARG A 125 -3.88 -3.27 22.78
CA ARG A 125 -4.38 -3.11 21.40
C ARG A 125 -3.35 -3.49 20.35
N ALA A 126 -2.62 -4.58 20.59
CA ALA A 126 -1.57 -5.08 19.72
C ALA A 126 -1.62 -6.60 19.62
N HIS A 127 -1.19 -7.14 18.48
CA HIS A 127 -0.93 -8.58 18.36
C HIS A 127 0.42 -8.91 18.98
N PHE A 128 0.48 -10.06 19.66
CA PHE A 128 1.73 -10.62 20.15
C PHE A 128 1.90 -12.07 19.67
N TRP A 129 3.15 -12.47 19.56
CA TRP A 129 3.58 -13.82 19.26
C TRP A 129 4.35 -14.39 20.45
N ILE A 130 4.15 -15.68 20.74
CA ILE A 130 4.95 -16.40 21.73
C ILE A 130 5.66 -17.55 21.00
N PRO A 131 6.98 -17.45 20.77
CA PRO A 131 7.76 -18.53 20.18
C PRO A 131 7.62 -19.80 21.01
N GLU A 132 7.48 -20.94 20.33
CA GLU A 132 7.47 -22.29 20.94
C GLU A 132 6.40 -22.54 22.02
N SER A 133 5.35 -21.72 22.09
CA SER A 133 4.26 -21.96 23.03
C SER A 133 3.46 -23.22 22.66
N GLU A 134 3.18 -24.05 23.66
CA GLU A 134 2.28 -25.21 23.53
C GLU A 134 0.81 -24.81 23.42
N PHE A 135 0.46 -23.59 23.83
CA PHE A 135 -0.89 -23.04 23.75
C PHE A 135 -1.20 -22.53 22.35
N THR A 136 -2.43 -22.77 21.91
CA THR A 136 -2.93 -22.35 20.59
C THR A 136 -4.22 -21.56 20.68
N LYS A 137 -4.93 -21.63 21.82
CA LYS A 137 -6.21 -20.93 21.98
C LYS A 137 -5.97 -19.51 22.49
N PRO A 138 -6.74 -18.52 22.01
CA PRO A 138 -6.60 -17.12 22.43
C PRO A 138 -6.63 -16.90 23.94
N HIS A 139 -7.55 -17.54 24.67
CA HIS A 139 -7.65 -17.37 26.13
C HIS A 139 -6.44 -17.93 26.88
N GLU A 140 -5.92 -19.10 26.45
CA GLU A 140 -4.72 -19.69 27.04
C GLU A 140 -3.49 -18.81 26.77
N LEU A 141 -3.37 -18.24 25.56
CA LEU A 141 -2.31 -17.30 25.20
C LEU A 141 -2.39 -16.00 26.02
N LEU A 142 -3.58 -15.49 26.31
CA LEU A 142 -3.80 -14.28 27.12
C LEU A 142 -3.53 -14.48 28.62
N ASP A 143 -3.49 -15.72 29.10
CA ASP A 143 -3.14 -16.04 30.49
C ASP A 143 -1.62 -16.20 30.70
N THR A 144 -0.83 -16.24 29.63
CA THR A 144 0.64 -16.35 29.70
C THR A 144 1.28 -15.10 30.32
N PRO A 145 2.45 -15.21 30.97
CA PRO A 145 3.17 -14.03 31.46
C PRO A 145 3.59 -13.08 30.32
N ILE A 146 3.47 -11.77 30.55
CA ILE A 146 3.76 -10.70 29.56
C ILE A 146 5.22 -10.75 29.08
N VAL A 147 6.17 -11.15 29.94
CA VAL A 147 7.61 -11.13 29.64
C VAL A 147 7.99 -11.99 28.42
N GLY A 148 7.24 -13.06 28.13
CA GLY A 148 7.49 -13.94 26.99
C GLY A 148 6.76 -13.52 25.70
N ARG A 149 5.97 -12.44 25.73
CA ARG A 149 5.17 -12.00 24.59
C ARG A 149 5.96 -11.03 23.73
N MET A 150 6.12 -11.38 22.46
CA MET A 150 6.73 -10.53 21.45
C MET A 150 5.63 -9.72 20.77
N TYR A 151 5.42 -8.48 21.20
CA TYR A 151 4.41 -7.59 20.66
C TYR A 151 4.83 -7.00 19.30
N ILE A 152 3.83 -6.69 18.47
CA ILE A 152 3.96 -5.89 17.26
C ILE A 152 3.46 -4.48 17.60
N ASP A 153 4.38 -3.61 18.01
CA ASP A 153 4.03 -2.30 18.53
C ASP A 153 3.76 -1.27 17.42
N THR A 154 2.91 -0.30 17.73
CA THR A 154 2.64 0.81 16.82
C THR A 154 3.90 1.67 16.64
N GLY A 155 4.22 2.00 15.38
CA GLY A 155 5.39 2.80 15.01
C GLY A 155 6.66 1.99 14.80
N GLU A 156 6.67 0.71 15.15
CA GLU A 156 7.82 -0.17 14.95
C GLU A 156 8.03 -0.50 13.46
N VAL A 157 9.30 -0.71 13.08
CA VAL A 157 9.66 -1.14 11.73
C VAL A 157 9.44 -2.65 11.60
N ILE A 158 8.59 -3.02 10.66
CA ILE A 158 8.17 -4.39 10.40
C ILE A 158 8.58 -4.81 8.99
N ARG A 159 9.17 -6.01 8.87
CA ARG A 159 9.47 -6.66 7.59
C ARG A 159 8.29 -7.52 7.18
N ILE A 160 7.68 -7.19 6.06
CA ILE A 160 6.47 -7.84 5.56
C ILE A 160 6.76 -8.48 4.21
N ARG A 161 6.06 -9.57 3.90
CA ARG A 161 6.03 -10.14 2.56
C ARG A 161 4.66 -9.87 1.94
N VAL A 162 4.63 -9.38 0.71
CA VAL A 162 3.38 -9.17 -0.02
C VAL A 162 2.81 -10.51 -0.47
N GLU A 163 1.54 -10.76 -0.17
CA GLU A 163 0.81 -11.95 -0.62
C GLU A 163 -0.02 -11.63 -1.85
N ALA A 164 -0.83 -10.57 -1.78
CA ALA A 164 -1.74 -10.18 -2.85
C ALA A 164 -1.99 -8.67 -2.84
N ASP A 165 -2.42 -8.14 -3.98
CA ASP A 165 -2.97 -6.80 -4.11
C ASP A 165 -4.42 -6.86 -4.59
N GLU A 166 -5.26 -6.02 -4.03
CA GLU A 166 -6.70 -5.98 -4.32
C GLU A 166 -7.10 -4.58 -4.78
N PHE A 167 -7.86 -4.53 -5.87
CA PHE A 167 -8.48 -3.30 -6.37
C PHE A 167 -9.98 -3.33 -6.10
N TYR A 168 -10.49 -2.23 -5.54
CA TYR A 168 -11.92 -2.05 -5.30
C TYR A 168 -12.40 -0.88 -6.15
N ASP A 169 -13.31 -1.17 -7.08
CA ASP A 169 -13.97 -0.14 -7.87
C ASP A 169 -15.27 0.27 -7.17
N ASP A 170 -15.20 1.39 -6.44
CA ASP A 170 -16.39 2.06 -5.90
C ASP A 170 -16.99 2.94 -7.02
N GLU A 171 -17.38 2.31 -8.13
CA GLU A 171 -18.22 3.00 -9.12
C GLU A 171 -19.48 3.41 -8.38
N PRO A 172 -19.79 4.72 -8.25
CA PRO A 172 -21.04 5.15 -7.68
C PRO A 172 -22.14 4.65 -8.62
N GLY A 173 -22.73 3.51 -8.28
CA GLY A 173 -23.88 2.98 -8.99
C GLY A 173 -24.98 4.05 -9.05
N PRO A 174 -25.92 3.94 -9.99
CA PRO A 174 -27.04 4.86 -10.06
C PRO A 174 -27.68 4.97 -8.67
N PRO A 175 -27.98 6.19 -8.18
CA PRO A 175 -28.52 6.36 -6.84
C PRO A 175 -29.77 5.50 -6.72
N LYS A 176 -29.70 4.45 -5.90
CA LYS A 176 -30.88 3.64 -5.57
C LYS A 176 -31.78 4.54 -4.72
N ALA A 177 -32.68 5.27 -5.37
CA ALA A 177 -33.80 5.91 -4.71
C ALA A 177 -34.76 4.79 -4.27
N LEU A 178 -34.46 4.17 -3.13
CA LEU A 178 -35.42 3.36 -2.40
C LEU A 178 -36.17 4.29 -1.47
N ASP A 179 -37.50 4.30 -1.60
CA ASP A 179 -38.45 5.12 -0.84
C ASP A 179 -38.08 5.24 0.64
N GLY A 180 -37.59 6.40 1.04
CA GLY A 180 -37.55 6.85 2.44
C GLY A 180 -36.58 6.16 3.39
N VAL A 181 -35.78 5.18 2.96
CA VAL A 181 -34.77 4.54 3.80
C VAL A 181 -33.39 5.06 3.41
N ALA A 182 -32.74 5.80 4.30
CA ALA A 182 -31.35 6.18 4.14
C ALA A 182 -30.51 4.90 4.03
N VAL A 183 -29.99 4.61 2.83
CA VAL A 183 -29.00 3.56 2.63
C VAL A 183 -27.80 3.96 3.46
N GLU A 184 -27.48 3.19 4.51
CA GLU A 184 -26.25 3.37 5.28
C GLU A 184 -25.10 3.40 4.28
N LYS A 185 -24.35 4.50 4.30
CA LYS A 185 -23.21 4.69 3.41
C LYS A 185 -22.18 3.64 3.81
N GLU A 186 -22.08 2.57 3.02
CA GLU A 186 -21.09 1.52 3.25
C GLU A 186 -19.72 2.18 3.47
N VAL A 187 -18.99 1.69 4.47
CA VAL A 187 -17.66 2.19 4.80
C VAL A 187 -16.81 2.06 3.54
N ARG A 188 -16.49 3.21 2.92
CA ARG A 188 -15.72 3.25 1.67
C ARG A 188 -14.43 2.49 1.86
N ARG A 189 -14.31 1.37 1.15
CA ARG A 189 -13.07 0.58 1.09
C ARG A 189 -12.03 1.39 0.32
N ALA A 190 -10.76 1.20 0.66
CA ALA A 190 -9.69 1.82 -0.11
C ALA A 190 -9.71 1.26 -1.55
N PRO A 191 -9.53 2.11 -2.58
CA PRO A 191 -9.58 1.66 -3.98
C PRO A 191 -8.43 0.72 -4.35
N TYR A 192 -7.35 0.74 -3.56
CA TYR A 192 -6.22 -0.17 -3.68
C TYR A 192 -5.74 -0.55 -2.29
N SER A 193 -5.64 -1.85 -2.02
CA SER A 193 -5.11 -2.38 -0.77
C SER A 193 -4.13 -3.52 -1.04
N VAL A 194 -3.12 -3.64 -0.19
CA VAL A 194 -2.13 -4.72 -0.29
C VAL A 194 -2.28 -5.62 0.93
N ILE A 195 -2.40 -6.93 0.69
CA ILE A 195 -2.39 -7.96 1.71
C ILE A 195 -0.97 -8.47 1.87
N ALA A 196 -0.50 -8.50 3.11
CA ALA A 196 0.84 -8.95 3.46
C ALA A 196 0.82 -10.02 4.55
N SER A 197 1.95 -10.70 4.70
CA SER A 197 2.21 -11.77 5.64
C SER A 197 3.50 -11.53 6.41
N VAL A 198 3.54 -12.02 7.64
CA VAL A 198 4.72 -12.06 8.52
C VAL A 198 4.87 -13.43 9.18
N ALA A 199 4.23 -14.47 8.62
CA ALA A 199 4.20 -15.81 9.19
C ALA A 199 5.54 -16.57 9.07
N GLU A 200 6.43 -16.14 8.17
CA GLU A 200 7.70 -16.81 7.91
C GLU A 200 8.83 -16.28 8.79
N GLN A 201 9.82 -17.14 9.04
CA GLN A 201 11.02 -16.77 9.78
C GLN A 201 11.77 -15.62 9.08
N GLY A 202 12.29 -14.69 9.89
CA GLY A 202 12.93 -13.47 9.40
C GLY A 202 11.95 -12.35 9.01
N LEU A 203 10.63 -12.57 9.03
CA LEU A 203 9.61 -11.52 8.88
C LEU A 203 9.11 -11.01 10.24
N GLY A 204 8.26 -9.99 10.24
CA GLY A 204 7.79 -9.33 11.46
C GLY A 204 8.71 -8.18 11.90
N PRO A 205 8.51 -7.65 13.11
CA PRO A 205 9.33 -6.58 13.66
C PRO A 205 10.82 -6.87 13.55
N VAL A 206 11.58 -5.88 13.08
CA VAL A 206 13.03 -6.04 12.87
C VAL A 206 13.75 -6.30 14.20
N SER A 207 13.21 -5.78 15.31
CA SER A 207 13.74 -5.99 16.66
C SER A 207 13.81 -7.46 17.07
N TRP A 208 12.89 -8.30 16.58
CA TRP A 208 12.84 -9.73 16.91
C TRP A 208 14.08 -10.49 16.43
N TRP A 209 14.76 -9.99 15.40
CA TRP A 209 15.84 -10.70 14.72
C TRP A 209 17.23 -10.15 15.02
N ASN A 210 17.34 -9.01 15.70
CA ASN A 210 18.62 -8.31 15.93
C ASN A 210 19.63 -9.11 16.78
N GLY A 211 19.21 -10.16 17.50
CA GLY A 211 20.10 -11.03 18.29
C GLY A 211 20.64 -12.27 17.56
N THR A 212 20.03 -12.66 16.44
CA THR A 212 20.33 -13.94 15.77
C THR A 212 21.66 -13.95 15.00
N GLY A 213 22.12 -12.80 14.51
CA GLY A 213 23.38 -12.71 13.76
C GLY A 213 24.66 -12.78 14.61
N ALA A 214 24.57 -12.72 15.94
CA ALA A 214 25.73 -12.81 16.83
C ALA A 214 26.04 -14.25 17.27
N GLU A 215 25.03 -15.12 17.32
CA GLU A 215 25.21 -16.53 17.70
C GLU A 215 25.68 -17.38 16.52
N ASP A 216 25.22 -17.10 15.30
CA ASP A 216 25.67 -17.83 14.09
C ASP A 216 27.13 -17.55 13.74
N ALA A 217 27.64 -16.34 13.99
CA ALA A 217 29.05 -16.01 13.78
C ALA A 217 30.00 -16.67 14.79
N ALA A 218 29.50 -17.04 15.97
CA ALA A 218 30.28 -17.74 16.99
C ALA A 218 30.35 -19.26 16.74
N MET A 219 29.41 -19.84 15.98
CA MET A 219 29.42 -21.26 15.61
C MET A 219 30.25 -21.59 14.37
N GLU A 220 30.66 -20.61 13.57
CA GLU A 220 31.58 -20.83 12.44
C GLU A 220 33.08 -20.76 12.83
N GLU A 221 33.39 -20.39 14.08
CA GLU A 221 34.78 -20.27 14.58
C GLU A 221 35.27 -21.46 15.44
N ASP A 222 34.45 -22.51 15.67
CA ASP A 222 34.82 -23.71 16.45
C ASP A 222 35.02 -24.99 15.60
#